data_AF-A0A182NSV8-F1
#
_entry.id   AF-A0A182NSV8-F1
#
_cell.length_a   1.000
_cell.length_b   1.000
_cell.length_c   1.000
_cell.angle_alpha   90.00
_cell.angle_beta   90.00
_cell.angle_gamma   90.00
#
_symmetry.space_group_name_H-M   'P 1'
#
loop_
_entity.id
_entity.type
_entity.pdbx_description
1 polymer ?
#
loop_
_entity_poly.entity_id
_entity_poly.type
_entity_poly.pdbx_seq_one_letter_code
_entity_poly.pdbx_strand_id
1 'polypeptide(L)'
;MKVERVREYDPAADEILGPHNYLQVVMARGYHHSEECKNLADFIEKIYMWFSVSNSYSPKGKLDFKKSYIGKDNQKQALDDMFDLMLHTTVRGKSSMQTFQKSILM
;
A
#
# COMPACT_ATOMS: atom_id res chain seq x y z
N MET A 1 -16.26 1.75 -18.41
CA MET A 1 -16.30 0.64 -17.43
C MET A 1 -17.23 1.02 -16.28
N LYS A 2 -18.40 0.37 -16.20
CA LYS A 2 -19.27 0.41 -15.01
C LYS A 2 -18.91 -0.83 -14.20
N VAL A 3 -18.50 -0.66 -12.94
CA VAL A 3 -18.25 -1.78 -12.04
C VAL A 3 -19.61 -2.28 -11.58
N GLU A 4 -19.99 -3.50 -11.98
CA GLU A 4 -21.32 -4.04 -11.67
C GLU A 4 -21.44 -4.51 -10.22
N ARG A 5 -20.35 -4.97 -9.59
CA ARG A 5 -20.30 -5.39 -8.18
C ARG A 5 -18.89 -5.20 -7.63
N VAL A 6 -18.79 -4.56 -6.47
CA VAL A 6 -17.56 -4.57 -5.65
C VAL A 6 -17.68 -5.79 -4.74
N ARG A 7 -16.78 -6.77 -4.87
CA ARG A 7 -16.63 -7.78 -3.80
C ARG A 7 -15.85 -7.11 -2.69
N GLU A 8 -16.56 -6.50 -1.76
CA GLU A 8 -15.94 -5.99 -0.54
C GLU A 8 -15.53 -7.19 0.33
N TYR A 9 -14.31 -7.13 0.83
CA TYR A 9 -13.79 -8.11 1.78
C TYR A 9 -14.54 -7.92 3.11
N ASP A 10 -15.22 -8.97 3.59
CA ASP A 10 -15.97 -8.96 4.85
C ASP A 10 -15.09 -9.49 5.99
N PRO A 11 -14.61 -8.61 6.90
CA PRO A 11 -13.74 -9.03 8.00
C PRO A 11 -14.45 -9.90 9.03
N ALA A 12 -15.79 -9.90 9.08
CA ALA A 12 -16.57 -10.70 10.03
C ALA A 12 -16.75 -12.14 9.57
N ALA A 13 -16.61 -12.41 8.26
CA ALA A 13 -16.72 -13.74 7.68
C ALA A 13 -15.41 -14.55 7.72
N ASP A 14 -14.28 -13.92 8.09
CA ASP A 14 -12.96 -14.54 8.09
C ASP A 14 -12.30 -14.50 9.47
N GLU A 15 -11.91 -15.68 9.97
CA GLU A 15 -11.05 -15.81 11.14
C GLU A 15 -9.58 -15.86 10.69
N ILE A 16 -8.80 -14.81 11.02
CA ILE A 16 -7.36 -14.79 10.73
C ILE A 16 -6.63 -15.60 11.81
N LEU A 17 -6.32 -16.87 11.49
CA LEU A 17 -5.50 -17.73 12.34
C LEU A 17 -4.01 -17.48 12.07
N GLY A 18 -3.35 -16.76 12.99
CA GLY A 18 -1.88 -16.56 13.00
C GLY A 18 -1.44 -15.09 12.95
N PRO A 19 -0.12 -14.79 12.99
CA PRO A 19 0.44 -13.45 13.25
C PRO A 19 0.29 -12.47 12.06
N HIS A 20 -0.59 -12.77 11.12
CA HIS A 20 -0.78 -12.01 9.90
C HIS A 20 -1.84 -10.94 10.10
N ASN A 21 -1.64 -9.77 9.49
CA ASN A 21 -2.67 -8.74 9.49
C ASN A 21 -3.64 -8.95 8.30
N TYR A 22 -4.83 -8.35 8.41
CA TYR A 22 -5.85 -8.37 7.36
C TYR A 22 -5.30 -8.02 5.97
N LEU A 23 -4.36 -7.08 5.91
CA LEU A 23 -3.73 -6.67 4.67
C LEU A 23 -2.98 -7.84 4.01
N GLN A 24 -2.17 -8.59 4.76
CA GLN A 24 -1.43 -9.75 4.26
C GLN A 24 -2.36 -10.85 3.73
N VAL A 25 -3.53 -11.04 4.35
CA VAL A 25 -4.53 -12.02 3.89
C VAL A 25 -5.17 -11.57 2.57
N VAL A 26 -5.55 -10.29 2.47
CA VAL A 26 -6.11 -9.71 1.24
C VAL A 26 -5.10 -9.77 0.08
N MET A 27 -3.85 -9.40 0.35
CA MET A 27 -2.73 -9.49 -0.58
C MET A 27 -2.53 -10.91 -1.11
N ALA A 28 -2.40 -11.89 -0.21
CA ALA A 28 -2.20 -13.29 -0.57
C ALA A 28 -3.35 -13.82 -1.44
N ARG A 29 -4.61 -13.45 -1.13
CA ARG A 29 -5.77 -13.84 -1.95
C ARG A 29 -5.79 -13.16 -3.32
N GLY A 30 -5.33 -11.92 -3.41
CA GLY A 30 -5.22 -11.17 -4.67
C GLY A 30 -4.23 -11.82 -5.65
N TYR A 31 -3.14 -12.38 -5.16
CA TYR A 31 -2.11 -12.99 -6.01
C TYR A 31 -2.59 -14.20 -6.84
N HIS A 32 -3.70 -14.84 -6.49
CA HIS A 32 -4.07 -16.15 -7.05
C HIS A 32 -4.98 -16.13 -8.29
N HIS A 33 -5.57 -14.99 -8.71
CA HIS A 33 -6.68 -15.07 -9.67
C HIS A 33 -6.75 -14.09 -10.86
N SER A 34 -6.02 -12.98 -10.90
CA SER A 34 -5.92 -12.15 -12.13
C SER A 34 -4.78 -11.12 -12.08
N GLU A 35 -4.43 -10.54 -13.24
CA GLU A 35 -3.44 -9.47 -13.33
C GLU A 35 -3.90 -8.20 -12.60
N GLU A 36 -5.20 -7.91 -12.63
CA GLU A 36 -5.80 -6.81 -11.88
C GLU A 36 -5.65 -6.99 -10.37
N CYS A 37 -5.77 -8.23 -9.89
CA CYS A 37 -5.60 -8.51 -8.47
C CYS A 37 -4.13 -8.39 -8.02
N LYS A 38 -3.17 -8.75 -8.87
CA LYS A 38 -1.74 -8.48 -8.61
C LYS A 38 -1.44 -6.99 -8.57
N ASN A 39 -1.93 -6.23 -9.55
CA ASN A 39 -1.79 -4.78 -9.59
C ASN A 39 -2.39 -4.10 -8.34
N LEU A 40 -3.54 -4.60 -7.87
CA LEU A 40 -4.16 -4.13 -6.63
C LEU A 40 -3.32 -4.48 -5.41
N ALA A 41 -2.78 -5.71 -5.34
CA ALA A 41 -1.91 -6.13 -4.27
C ALA A 41 -0.64 -5.24 -4.22
N ASP A 42 0.06 -5.08 -5.34
CA ASP A 42 1.25 -4.24 -5.42
C ASP A 42 0.98 -2.79 -5.00
N PHE A 43 -0.18 -2.24 -5.40
CA PHE A 43 -0.62 -0.92 -4.96
C PHE A 43 -0.80 -0.83 -3.43
N ILE A 44 -1.48 -1.81 -2.83
CA ILE A 44 -1.72 -1.87 -1.40
C ILE A 44 -0.38 -2.00 -0.64
N GLU A 45 0.54 -2.81 -1.14
CA GLU A 45 1.86 -3.01 -0.52
C GLU A 45 2.69 -1.73 -0.52
N LYS A 46 2.76 -1.02 -1.64
CA LYS A 46 3.48 0.25 -1.75
C LYS A 46 2.97 1.27 -0.74
N ILE A 47 1.65 1.42 -0.63
CA ILE A 47 1.03 2.30 0.37
C ILE A 47 1.36 1.86 1.79
N TYR A 48 1.25 0.56 2.09
CA TYR A 48 1.52 0.04 3.42
C TYR A 48 2.98 0.26 3.86
N MET A 49 3.92 0.00 2.95
CA MET A 49 5.35 0.18 3.20
C MET A 49 5.66 1.66 3.43
N TRP A 50 5.21 2.54 2.53
CA TRP A 50 5.39 3.99 2.67
C TRP A 50 4.80 4.52 3.99
N PHE A 51 3.57 4.13 4.32
CA PHE A 51 2.92 4.57 5.55
C PHE A 51 3.65 4.07 6.79
N SER A 52 4.11 2.81 6.78
CA SER A 52 4.86 2.22 7.88
C SER A 52 6.18 2.98 8.12
N VAL A 53 6.90 3.31 7.05
CA VAL A 53 8.15 4.08 7.13
C VAL A 53 7.89 5.49 7.64
N SER A 54 6.89 6.18 7.08
CA SER A 54 6.55 7.57 7.39
C SER A 54 5.95 7.77 8.78
N ASN A 55 5.38 6.72 9.37
CA ASN A 55 4.70 6.75 10.67
C ASN A 55 5.39 5.85 11.72
N SER A 56 6.69 5.61 11.57
CA SER A 56 7.48 4.76 12.47
C SER A 56 8.11 5.55 13.63
N TYR A 57 7.77 5.17 14.88
CA TYR A 57 8.27 5.86 16.08
C TYR A 57 9.12 4.98 17.01
N SER A 58 9.29 3.69 16.70
CA SER A 58 10.03 2.77 17.58
C SER A 58 11.36 2.34 16.95
N PRO A 59 12.50 2.57 17.61
CA PRO A 59 13.78 2.03 17.14
C PRO A 59 13.89 0.50 17.31
N LYS A 60 12.95 -0.13 18.04
CA LYS A 60 12.97 -1.56 18.37
C LYS A 60 12.02 -2.41 17.51
N GLY A 61 11.53 -1.89 16.38
CA GLY A 61 10.71 -2.67 15.44
C GLY A 61 11.44 -3.94 14.96
N LYS A 62 10.76 -5.08 14.87
CA LYS A 62 11.37 -6.33 14.37
C LYS A 62 11.72 -6.24 12.88
N LEU A 63 10.92 -5.51 12.10
CA LEU A 63 11.10 -5.31 10.66
C LEU A 63 11.61 -3.89 10.41
N ASP A 64 12.56 -3.74 9.48
CA ASP A 64 13.24 -2.47 9.24
C ASP A 64 12.31 -1.34 8.77
N PHE A 65 11.29 -1.64 7.97
CA PHE A 65 10.26 -0.66 7.57
C PHE A 65 9.28 -0.27 8.68
N LYS A 66 9.32 -0.95 9.84
CA LYS A 66 8.57 -0.58 11.06
C LYS A 66 9.44 0.09 12.12
N LYS A 67 10.77 0.12 11.90
CA LYS A 67 11.69 0.90 12.73
C LYS A 67 11.60 2.36 12.32
N SER A 68 11.92 3.25 13.24
CA SER A 68 12.17 4.66 12.94
C SER A 68 13.06 4.82 11.70
N TYR A 69 12.83 5.89 10.95
CA TYR A 69 13.58 6.13 9.72
C TYR A 69 15.09 6.23 10.02
N ILE A 70 15.86 5.34 9.41
CA ILE A 70 17.32 5.25 9.52
C ILE A 70 18.00 5.24 8.14
N GLY A 71 17.24 5.47 7.06
CA GLY A 71 17.76 5.54 5.70
C GLY A 71 18.27 4.21 5.15
N LYS A 72 17.71 3.08 5.58
CA LYS A 72 17.99 1.77 4.98
C LYS A 72 17.41 1.69 3.57
N ASP A 73 18.00 0.85 2.73
CA ASP A 73 17.65 0.78 1.31
C ASP A 73 16.18 0.42 1.08
N ASN A 74 15.60 -0.46 1.91
CA ASN A 74 14.18 -0.77 1.85
C ASN A 74 13.25 0.38 2.28
N GLN A 75 13.69 1.24 3.20
CA GLN A 75 12.95 2.44 3.59
C GLN A 75 13.01 3.48 2.47
N LYS A 76 14.18 3.65 1.83
CA LYS A 76 14.34 4.52 0.66
C LYS A 76 13.48 4.03 -0.51
N GLN A 77 13.56 2.73 -0.84
CA GLN A 77 12.75 2.14 -1.89
C GLN A 77 11.25 2.34 -1.64
N ALA A 78 10.77 2.19 -0.40
CA ALA A 78 9.37 2.44 -0.08
C ALA A 78 8.94 3.91 -0.30
N LEU A 79 9.86 4.87 -0.10
CA LEU A 79 9.62 6.28 -0.41
C LEU A 79 9.65 6.53 -1.92
N ASP A 80 10.64 5.98 -2.63
CA ASP A 80 10.79 6.11 -4.08
C ASP A 80 9.60 5.48 -4.83
N ASP A 81 9.16 4.29 -4.41
CA ASP A 81 8.00 3.61 -4.98
C ASP A 81 6.71 4.42 -4.83
N MET A 82 6.54 5.10 -3.68
CA MET A 82 5.39 5.96 -3.44
C MET A 82 5.47 7.26 -4.24
N PHE A 83 6.67 7.83 -4.38
CA PHE A 83 6.92 8.99 -5.22
C PHE A 83 6.54 8.68 -6.67
N ASP A 84 7.08 7.61 -7.24
CA ASP A 84 6.77 7.17 -8.60
C ASP A 84 5.29 6.86 -8.78
N LEU A 85 4.67 6.17 -7.81
CA LEU A 85 3.23 5.90 -7.85
C LEU A 85 2.42 7.20 -7.92
N MET A 86 2.71 8.18 -7.06
CA MET A 86 1.96 9.44 -7.02
C MET A 86 2.22 10.33 -8.24
N LEU A 87 3.44 10.29 -8.78
CA LEU A 87 3.84 11.02 -9.99
C LEU A 87 3.07 10.53 -11.22
N HIS A 88 2.87 9.22 -11.33
CA HIS A 88 2.24 8.60 -12.50
C HIS A 88 0.74 8.33 -12.34
N THR A 89 0.19 8.47 -11.13
CA THR A 89 -1.25 8.29 -10.90
C THR A 89 -2.07 9.42 -11.52
N THR A 90 -3.01 9.07 -12.40
CA THR A 90 -3.99 10.03 -12.94
C THR A 90 -5.33 9.87 -12.24
N VAL A 91 -5.81 10.92 -11.58
CA VAL A 91 -7.14 10.91 -10.98
C VAL A 91 -8.19 11.11 -12.05
N ARG A 92 -9.14 10.17 -12.16
CA ARG A 92 -10.17 10.19 -13.19
C ARG A 92 -10.98 11.50 -13.14
N GLY A 93 -11.12 12.14 -14.31
CA GLY A 93 -11.86 13.40 -14.44
C GLY A 93 -11.11 14.64 -13.94
N LYS A 94 -9.82 14.51 -13.61
CA LYS A 94 -8.97 15.64 -13.24
C LYS A 94 -7.89 15.82 -14.32
N SER A 95 -7.68 17.06 -14.73
CA SER A 95 -6.65 17.46 -15.69
C SER A 95 -5.33 17.86 -15.03
N SER A 96 -5.32 17.94 -13.70
CA SER A 96 -4.17 18.39 -12.93
C SER A 96 -3.98 17.53 -11.69
N MET A 97 -2.73 17.50 -11.22
CA MET A 97 -2.34 16.80 -10.02
C MET A 97 -3.10 17.33 -8.79
N GLN A 98 -3.70 16.43 -8.03
CA GLN A 98 -4.48 16.76 -6.85
C GLN A 98 -3.58 17.16 -5.67
N THR A 99 -4.11 17.95 -4.74
CA THR A 99 -3.36 18.44 -3.57
C THR A 99 -2.69 17.32 -2.77
N PHE A 100 -3.38 16.18 -2.60
CA PHE A 100 -2.81 15.04 -1.86
C PHE A 100 -1.60 14.41 -2.59
N GLN A 101 -1.60 14.39 -3.92
CA GLN A 101 -0.44 13.91 -4.69
C GLN A 101 0.72 14.86 -4.50
N LYS A 102 0.47 16.17 -4.59
CA LYS A 102 1.49 17.20 -4.37
C LYS A 102 2.09 17.12 -2.97
N SER A 103 1.28 16.89 -1.93
CA SER A 103 1.80 16.78 -0.55
C SER A 103 2.68 15.56 -0.32
N ILE A 104 2.59 14.54 -1.18
CA ILE A 104 3.46 13.35 -1.10
C ILE A 104 4.74 13.54 -1.93
N LEU A 105 4.68 14.38 -2.99
CA LEU A 105 5.80 14.66 -3.89
C LEU A 105 6.69 15.84 -3.44
N MET A 106 6.24 16.62 -2.46
CA MET A 106 6.97 17.75 -1.86
C MET A 106 7.66 17.31 -0.57
#